data_AF-A0A8J8D5M9-F1
#
_entry.id   AF-A0A8J8D5M9-F1
#
_cell.length_a   1.000
_cell.length_b   1.000
_cell.length_c   1.000
_cell.angle_alpha   90.00
_cell.angle_beta   90.00
_cell.angle_gamma   90.00
#
_symmetry.space_group_name_H-M   'P 1'
#
loop_
_entity.id
_entity.type
_entity.pdbx_description
1 polymer ?
#
loop_
_entity_poly.entity_id
_entity_poly.type
_entity_poly.pdbx_seq_one_letter_code
_entity_poly.pdbx_strand_id
1 'polypeptide(L)'
;MKAGNLLKLLALMADEIIVGVFIFLILPEIGVEIPLWAGLLVMSLLLAKDFLIAPFVLGGRADRRPEVGPEGLIGRTALVVEDLSPEGVVKLDGEFWKAECLNGKAEKGKTVRVVSVRGTKVLVERRE
;
A
#
# COMPACT_ATOMS: atom_id res chain seq x y z
N MET A 1 -0.80 19.33 -5.42
CA MET A 1 -0.15 18.26 -4.60
C MET A 1 -1.12 17.84 -3.51
N LYS A 2 -1.44 16.54 -3.34
CA LYS A 2 -2.30 16.09 -2.22
C LYS A 2 -1.63 16.45 -0.89
N ALA A 3 -2.39 16.86 0.13
CA ALA A 3 -1.85 17.25 1.45
C ALA A 3 -0.94 16.17 2.07
N GLY A 4 -1.27 14.89 1.89
CA GLY A 4 -0.43 13.77 2.35
C GLY A 4 0.93 13.65 1.65
N ASN A 5 1.05 14.10 0.39
CA ASN A 5 2.34 14.12 -0.31
C ASN A 5 3.23 15.26 0.19
N LEU A 6 2.64 16.38 0.60
CA LEU A 6 3.38 17.48 1.21
C LEU A 6 3.95 17.08 2.57
N LEU A 7 3.16 16.39 3.41
CA LEU A 7 3.63 15.91 4.71
C LEU A 7 4.79 14.90 4.57
N LYS A 8 4.71 13.99 3.60
CA LYS A 8 5.79 13.03 3.32
C LYS A 8 7.09 13.71 2.87
N LEU A 9 6.99 14.75 2.05
CA LEU A 9 8.16 15.54 1.65
C LEU A 9 8.76 16.29 2.83
N LEU A 10 7.93 16.94 3.66
CA LEU A 10 8.40 17.64 4.85
C LEU A 10 9.09 16.69 5.84
N ALA A 11 8.54 15.48 6.01
CA ALA A 11 9.16 14.46 6.85
C ALA A 11 10.48 13.92 6.26
N LEU A 12 10.57 13.82 4.93
CA LEU A 12 11.78 13.36 4.23
C LEU A 12 12.92 14.38 4.31
N MET A 13 12.61 15.68 4.37
CA MET A 13 13.60 16.76 4.40
C MET A 13 13.96 17.25 5.81
N ALA A 14 13.43 16.60 6.84
CA ALA A 14 13.57 17.06 8.21
C ALA A 14 15.00 16.85 8.76
N ASP A 15 15.68 15.77 8.33
CA ASP A 15 17.03 15.45 8.77
C ASP A 15 18.07 16.44 8.22
N GLU A 16 17.88 16.96 7.01
CA GLU A 16 18.78 17.94 6.40
C GLU A 16 18.84 19.24 7.21
N ILE A 17 17.72 19.67 7.80
CA ILE A 17 17.67 20.84 8.68
C ILE A 17 18.50 20.59 9.94
N ILE A 18 18.35 19.41 10.55
CA ILE A 18 19.08 19.02 11.76
C ILE A 18 20.58 18.98 11.47
N VAL A 19 20.98 18.34 10.36
CA VAL A 19 22.38 18.27 9.94
C VAL A 19 22.94 19.66 9.62
N GLY A 20 22.18 20.50 8.92
CA GLY A 20 22.60 21.87 8.63
C GLY A 20 22.82 22.70 9.89
N VAL A 21 21.87 22.66 10.83
CA VAL A 21 22.01 23.33 12.14
C VAL A 21 23.22 22.81 12.90
N PHE A 22 23.43 21.50 12.92
CA PHE A 22 24.58 20.89 13.59
C PHE A 22 25.91 21.36 12.98
N ILE A 23 26.03 21.31 11.66
CA ILE A 23 27.26 21.69 10.92
C ILE A 23 27.57 23.18 11.04
N PHE A 24 26.58 24.04 10.89
CA PHE A 24 26.83 25.48 10.76
C PHE A 24 26.70 26.26 12.07
N LEU A 25 26.02 25.73 13.10
CA LEU A 25 25.83 26.43 14.37
C LEU A 25 26.53 25.74 15.55
N ILE A 26 26.49 24.41 15.63
CA ILE A 26 27.00 23.68 16.80
C ILE A 26 28.51 23.41 16.68
N LEU A 27 28.95 22.91 15.53
CA LEU A 27 30.37 22.59 15.28
C LEU A 27 31.33 23.79 15.47
N PRO A 28 31.00 25.00 14.96
CA PRO A 28 31.84 26.18 15.19
C PRO A 28 31.95 26.59 16.66
N GLU A 29 30.85 26.51 17.42
CA GLU A 29 30.82 26.83 18.87
C GLU A 29 31.74 25.93 19.71
N ILE A 30 31.92 24.67 19.30
CA ILE A 30 32.82 23.72 19.98
C ILE A 30 34.26 23.76 19.43
N GLY A 31 34.60 24.75 18.60
CA GLY A 31 35.95 24.95 18.04
C GLY A 31 36.29 24.06 16.84
N VAL A 32 35.28 23.44 16.21
CA VAL A 32 35.47 22.64 15.00
C VAL A 32 34.98 23.44 13.79
N GLU A 33 35.92 24.04 13.08
CA GLU A 33 35.63 24.81 11.86
C GLU A 33 35.64 23.88 10.64
N ILE A 34 34.45 23.58 10.11
CA ILE A 34 34.33 22.88 8.83
C ILE A 34 34.42 23.91 7.71
N PRO A 35 35.32 23.73 6.72
CA PRO A 35 35.42 24.68 5.63
C PRO A 35 34.12 24.66 4.80
N LEU A 36 33.67 25.85 4.38
CA LEU A 36 32.34 26.05 3.81
C LEU A 36 32.01 25.09 2.66
N TRP A 37 33.00 24.81 1.80
CA TRP A 37 32.85 23.90 0.66
C TRP A 37 32.54 22.45 1.08
N ALA A 38 33.13 21.98 2.20
CA ALA A 38 32.85 20.64 2.72
C ALA A 38 31.44 20.56 3.32
N GLY A 39 31.00 21.59 4.03
CA GLY A 39 29.63 21.69 4.53
C GLY A 39 28.60 21.69 3.39
N LEU A 40 28.85 22.48 2.35
CA LEU A 40 28.01 22.50 1.15
C LEU A 40 28.01 21.17 0.39
N LEU A 41 29.15 20.48 0.33
CA LEU A 41 29.25 19.16 -0.29
C LEU A 41 28.40 18.12 0.45
N VAL A 42 28.45 18.12 1.80
CA VAL A 42 27.60 17.24 2.62
C VAL A 42 26.12 17.55 2.37
N MET A 43 25.72 18.82 2.43
CA MET A 43 24.32 19.21 2.17
C MET A 43 23.86 18.84 0.77
N SER A 44 24.71 19.02 -0.24
CA SER A 44 24.40 18.64 -1.63
C SER A 44 24.19 17.13 -1.78
N LEU A 45 24.98 16.30 -1.08
CA LEU A 45 24.82 14.85 -1.12
C LEU A 45 23.52 14.39 -0.46
N LEU A 46 23.13 15.01 0.66
CA LEU A 46 21.88 14.72 1.33
C LEU A 46 20.66 15.11 0.48
N LEU A 47 20.68 16.29 -0.14
CA LEU A 47 19.62 16.70 -1.06
C LEU A 47 19.54 15.80 -2.31
N ALA A 48 20.68 15.35 -2.83
CA ALA A 48 20.71 14.41 -3.96
C ALA A 48 20.13 13.03 -3.57
N LYS A 49 20.43 12.54 -2.35
CA LYS A 49 19.82 11.34 -1.75
C LYS A 49 18.30 11.47 -1.72
N ASP A 50 17.78 12.58 -1.20
CA ASP A 50 16.33 12.82 -1.14
C ASP A 50 15.69 12.87 -2.50
N PHE A 51 16.31 13.56 -3.47
CA PHE A 51 15.79 13.63 -4.82
C PHE A 51 15.66 12.24 -5.45
N LEU A 52 16.63 11.36 -5.18
CA LEU A 52 16.61 9.97 -5.67
C LEU A 52 15.52 9.12 -4.99
N ILE A 53 15.26 9.36 -3.70
CA ILE A 53 14.28 8.60 -2.90
C ILE A 53 12.84 9.13 -3.06
N ALA A 54 12.68 10.43 -3.31
CA ALA A 54 11.39 11.12 -3.46
C ALA A 54 10.38 10.40 -4.39
N PRO A 55 10.74 9.92 -5.61
CA PRO A 55 9.79 9.22 -6.47
C PRO A 55 9.30 7.89 -5.87
N PHE A 56 10.08 7.22 -5.03
CA PHE A 56 9.67 5.98 -4.36
C PHE A 56 8.71 6.25 -3.20
N VAL A 57 8.95 7.34 -2.44
CA VAL A 57 8.10 7.75 -1.31
C VAL A 57 6.77 8.37 -1.79
N LEU A 58 6.82 9.12 -2.90
CA LEU A 58 5.66 9.80 -3.49
C LEU A 58 4.89 8.90 -4.48
N GLY A 59 5.58 8.03 -5.21
CA GLY A 59 4.98 7.02 -6.09
C GLY A 59 4.45 5.80 -5.33
N GLY A 60 4.82 5.69 -4.05
CA GLY A 60 4.33 4.69 -3.12
C GLY A 60 2.81 4.75 -3.00
N ARG A 61 2.20 3.68 -3.50
CA ARG A 61 0.85 3.12 -3.31
C ARG A 61 0.37 3.05 -1.83
N ALA A 62 0.97 3.80 -0.91
CA ALA A 62 0.61 3.92 0.49
C ALA A 62 -0.80 4.54 0.71
N ASP A 63 -1.39 5.15 -0.31
CA ASP A 63 -2.80 5.60 -0.30
C ASP A 63 -3.77 4.52 -0.84
N ARG A 64 -3.25 3.43 -1.41
CA ARG A 64 -4.07 2.22 -1.49
C ARG A 64 -4.00 1.61 -0.11
N ARG A 65 -4.94 2.03 0.74
CA ARG A 65 -5.44 1.14 1.78
C ARG A 65 -5.59 -0.22 1.08
N PRO A 66 -4.86 -1.27 1.48
CA PRO A 66 -5.32 -2.58 1.09
C PRO A 66 -6.77 -2.60 1.55
N GLU A 67 -7.71 -2.96 0.68
CA GLU A 67 -9.06 -3.31 1.10
C GLU A 67 -8.93 -4.63 1.89
N VAL A 68 -8.22 -4.58 3.02
CA VAL A 68 -8.10 -5.66 3.98
C VAL A 68 -9.40 -5.63 4.76
N GLY A 69 -10.28 -6.55 4.37
CA GLY A 69 -11.59 -6.71 4.97
C GLY A 69 -12.55 -7.40 4.01
N PRO A 70 -13.66 -7.94 4.53
CA PRO A 70 -14.68 -8.60 3.72
C PRO A 70 -15.25 -7.70 2.61
N GLU A 71 -15.28 -6.38 2.83
CA GLU A 71 -15.71 -5.36 1.86
C GLU A 71 -14.91 -5.41 0.55
N GLY A 72 -13.60 -5.71 0.62
CA GLY A 72 -12.73 -5.78 -0.55
C GLY A 72 -13.04 -6.95 -1.48
N LEU A 73 -13.72 -7.98 -0.96
CA LEU A 73 -14.09 -9.17 -1.74
C LEU A 73 -15.41 -8.99 -2.48
N ILE A 74 -16.29 -8.09 -2.00
CA ILE A 74 -17.61 -7.84 -2.58
C ILE A 74 -17.46 -7.28 -4.01
N GLY A 75 -18.23 -7.82 -4.94
CA GLY A 75 -18.20 -7.47 -6.36
C GLY A 75 -17.12 -8.20 -7.17
N ARG A 76 -16.16 -8.88 -6.53
CA ARG A 76 -15.14 -9.67 -7.24
C ARG A 76 -15.72 -10.93 -7.86
N THR A 77 -15.00 -11.49 -8.83
CA THR A 77 -15.37 -12.73 -9.52
C THR A 77 -14.54 -13.88 -8.95
N ALA A 78 -15.20 -14.97 -8.58
CA ALA A 78 -14.58 -16.19 -8.11
C ALA A 78 -14.85 -17.35 -9.08
N LEU A 79 -13.90 -18.27 -9.21
CA LEU A 79 -14.04 -19.48 -10.03
C LEU A 79 -14.55 -20.63 -9.16
N VAL A 80 -15.63 -21.28 -9.56
CA VAL A 80 -16.13 -22.47 -8.87
C VAL A 80 -15.16 -23.63 -9.11
N VAL A 81 -14.58 -24.18 -8.04
CA VAL A 81 -13.65 -25.32 -8.12
C VAL A 81 -14.27 -26.62 -7.60
N GLU A 82 -15.36 -26.50 -6.85
CA GLU A 82 -16.25 -27.56 -6.39
C GLU A 82 -17.69 -27.06 -6.56
N ASP A 83 -18.58 -27.91 -7.06
CA ASP A 83 -19.97 -27.53 -7.37
C ASP A 83 -20.65 -26.85 -6.17
N LEU A 84 -21.29 -25.71 -6.41
CA LEU A 84 -22.08 -25.00 -5.41
C LEU A 84 -23.53 -25.50 -5.45
N SER A 85 -23.99 -26.21 -4.41
CA SER A 85 -25.38 -26.68 -4.32
C SER A 85 -25.88 -26.87 -2.87
N PRO A 86 -26.23 -25.81 -2.13
CA PRO A 86 -25.91 -24.41 -2.42
C PRO A 86 -24.48 -24.05 -1.99
N GLU A 87 -23.85 -24.90 -1.17
CA GLU A 87 -22.48 -24.73 -0.71
C GLU A 87 -21.48 -25.50 -1.57
N GLY A 88 -20.23 -25.04 -1.53
CA GLY A 88 -19.06 -25.69 -2.12
C GLY A 88 -17.84 -24.78 -2.00
N VAL A 89 -16.92 -24.87 -2.96
CA VAL A 89 -15.63 -24.14 -2.89
C VAL A 89 -15.40 -23.33 -4.16
N VAL A 90 -14.96 -22.09 -3.95
CA VAL A 90 -14.53 -21.19 -5.03
C VAL A 90 -13.07 -20.78 -4.85
N LYS A 91 -12.41 -20.44 -5.96
CA LYS A 91 -11.10 -19.82 -5.98
C LYS A 91 -11.25 -18.32 -6.24
N LEU A 92 -10.82 -17.50 -5.30
CA LEU A 92 -10.88 -16.03 -5.34
C LEU A 92 -9.47 -15.49 -5.09
N ASP A 93 -8.93 -14.70 -6.02
CA ASP A 93 -7.59 -14.11 -5.94
C ASP A 93 -6.45 -15.09 -5.60
N GLY A 94 -6.60 -16.36 -6.00
CA GLY A 94 -5.61 -17.41 -5.76
C GLY A 94 -5.89 -18.27 -4.52
N GLU A 95 -6.82 -17.86 -3.65
CA GLU A 95 -7.18 -18.56 -2.41
C GLU A 95 -8.45 -19.40 -2.57
N PHE A 96 -8.57 -20.48 -1.78
CA PHE A 96 -9.76 -21.32 -1.73
C PHE A 96 -10.69 -20.86 -0.60
N TRP A 97 -11.93 -20.57 -0.97
CA TRP A 97 -12.95 -20.04 -0.07
C TRP A 97 -14.18 -20.94 -0.07
N LYS A 98 -14.74 -21.20 1.11
CA LYS A 98 -16.09 -21.76 1.20
C LYS A 98 -17.07 -20.75 0.63
N ALA A 99 -17.97 -21.20 -0.23
CA ALA A 99 -18.97 -20.35 -0.83
C ALA A 99 -20.36 -20.92 -0.69
N GLU A 100 -21.36 -20.04 -0.71
CA GLU A 100 -22.77 -20.39 -0.79
C GLU A 100 -23.44 -19.57 -1.89
N CYS A 101 -24.05 -20.26 -2.84
CA CYS A 101 -24.69 -19.67 -4.00
C CYS A 101 -26.14 -19.29 -3.65
N LEU A 102 -26.44 -17.99 -3.61
CA LEU A 102 -27.76 -17.48 -3.21
C LEU A 102 -28.84 -17.69 -4.28
N ASN A 103 -28.45 -17.72 -5.55
CA ASN A 103 -29.36 -17.81 -6.69
C ASN A 103 -29.36 -19.17 -7.40
N GLY A 104 -29.10 -20.26 -6.65
CA GLY A 104 -29.26 -21.63 -7.14
C GLY A 104 -27.97 -22.43 -7.12
N LYS A 105 -27.67 -23.14 -8.22
CA LYS A 105 -26.48 -24.00 -8.34
C LYS A 105 -25.49 -23.42 -9.35
N ALA A 106 -24.21 -23.60 -9.06
CA ALA A 106 -23.12 -23.28 -9.98
C ALA A 106 -22.17 -24.48 -10.11
N GLU A 107 -21.95 -24.94 -11.33
CA GLU A 107 -21.07 -26.06 -11.64
C GLU A 107 -19.60 -25.64 -11.58
N LYS A 108 -18.74 -26.61 -11.29
CA LYS A 108 -17.29 -26.48 -11.37
C LYS A 108 -16.86 -25.93 -12.72
N GLY A 109 -15.95 -24.96 -12.68
CA GLY A 109 -15.45 -24.24 -13.86
C GLY A 109 -16.27 -23.01 -14.23
N LYS A 110 -17.43 -22.75 -13.60
CA LYS A 110 -18.19 -21.51 -13.79
C LYS A 110 -17.64 -20.38 -12.93
N THR A 111 -17.93 -19.14 -13.32
CA THR A 111 -17.59 -17.95 -12.55
C THR A 111 -18.81 -17.39 -11.85
N VAL A 112 -18.63 -16.97 -10.61
CA VAL A 112 -19.68 -16.39 -9.75
C VAL A 112 -19.19 -15.05 -9.20
N ARG A 113 -20.11 -14.15 -8.84
CA ARG A 113 -19.81 -12.84 -8.26
C ARG A 113 -20.03 -12.89 -6.76
N VAL A 114 -19.06 -12.43 -5.98
CA VAL A 114 -19.19 -12.27 -4.53
C VAL A 114 -20.13 -11.12 -4.24
N VAL A 115 -21.15 -11.36 -3.41
CA VAL A 115 -22.13 -10.33 -3.00
C VAL A 115 -22.01 -9.96 -1.53
N SER A 116 -21.45 -10.84 -0.71
CA SER A 116 -21.24 -10.60 0.72
C SER A 116 -20.24 -11.61 1.28
N VAL A 117 -19.75 -11.37 2.50
CA VAL A 117 -18.88 -12.27 3.24
C VAL A 117 -19.49 -12.49 4.62
N ARG A 118 -19.66 -13.76 5.01
CA ARG A 118 -20.20 -14.17 6.32
C ARG A 118 -19.18 -15.06 7.03
N GLY A 119 -18.45 -14.49 7.99
CA GLY A 119 -17.38 -15.20 8.69
C GLY A 119 -16.27 -15.61 7.71
N THR A 120 -16.04 -16.92 7.57
CA THR A 120 -15.03 -17.50 6.67
C THR A 120 -15.62 -18.00 5.34
N LYS A 121 -16.87 -17.64 5.04
CA LYS A 121 -17.59 -18.04 3.82
C LYS A 121 -17.95 -16.80 2.99
N VAL A 122 -17.84 -16.91 1.67
CA VAL A 122 -18.33 -15.90 0.72
C VAL A 122 -19.72 -16.25 0.20
N LEU A 123 -20.63 -15.28 0.17
CA LEU A 123 -21.92 -15.43 -0.50
C LEU A 123 -21.76 -14.99 -1.95
N VAL A 124 -22.24 -15.80 -2.88
CA VAL A 124 -22.02 -15.59 -4.31
C VAL A 124 -23.31 -15.72 -5.10
N GLU A 125 -23.33 -15.08 -6.27
CA GLU A 125 -24.39 -15.19 -7.26
C GLU A 125 -23.82 -15.59 -8.62
N ARG A 126 -24.50 -16.50 -9.31
CA ARG A 126 -24.24 -16.79 -10.72
C ARG A 126 -24.52 -15.52 -11.55
N ARG A 127 -23.59 -15.14 -12.42
CA ARG A 127 -23.89 -14.18 -13.49
C ARG A 127 -24.74 -14.89 -14.54
N GLU A 128 -25.87 -14.30 -14.91
CA GLU A 128 -26.62 -14.70 -16.10
C GLU A 128 -25.74 -14.61 -17.36
#